data_AF-A0A0F8CRM0-F1
#
_entry.id   AF-A0A0F8CRM0-F1
#
_cell.length_a   1.000
_cell.length_b   1.000
_cell.length_c   1.000
_cell.angle_alpha   90.00
_cell.angle_beta   90.00
_cell.angle_gamma   90.00
#
_symmetry.space_group_name_H-M   'P 1'
#
loop_
_entity.id
_entity.type
_entity.pdbx_description
1 polymer ?
#
loop_
_entity_poly.entity_id
_entity_poly.type
_entity_poly.pdbx_seq_one_letter_code
_entity_poly.pdbx_strand_id
1 'polypeptide(L)'
;VILGPTGGYIIGFIIAAFVIGYLSEKSGKNDYLSNALYIGIGLVIVYVLGVAQLAFVAKLDLLQAITLGVLPFIIGDILKLAIAAHIASRYRI
;
A
#
# COMPACT_ATOMS: atom_id res chain seq x y z
N VAL A 1 14.36 -10.55 2.96
CA VAL A 1 15.35 -10.03 3.94
C VAL A 1 14.82 -8.71 4.49
N ILE A 2 14.57 -8.62 5.81
CA ILE A 2 13.94 -7.43 6.42
C ILE A 2 14.88 -6.22 6.44
N LEU A 3 16.19 -6.41 6.64
CA LEU A 3 17.17 -5.32 6.58
C LEU A 3 17.69 -5.03 5.16
N GLY A 4 17.06 -5.61 4.13
CA GLY A 4 17.40 -5.39 2.72
C GLY A 4 16.58 -4.27 2.08
N PRO A 5 16.77 -4.00 0.77
CA PRO A 5 16.09 -2.90 0.06
C PRO A 5 14.56 -2.99 0.03
N THR A 6 13.99 -4.19 0.22
CA THR A 6 12.55 -4.44 0.17
C THR A 6 11.89 -4.53 1.55
N GLY A 7 12.65 -4.42 2.64
CA GLY A 7 12.14 -4.60 4.00
C GLY A 7 11.02 -3.63 4.37
N GLY A 8 11.11 -2.39 3.91
CA GLY A 8 10.18 -1.33 4.26
C GLY A 8 8.79 -1.60 3.69
N TYR A 9 8.72 -2.25 2.52
CA TYR A 9 7.46 -2.69 1.90
C TYR A 9 6.81 -3.79 2.74
N ILE A 10 7.60 -4.74 3.25
CA ILE A 10 7.11 -5.84 4.08
C ILE A 10 6.52 -5.31 5.40
N ILE A 11 7.23 -4.41 6.07
CA ILE A 11 6.74 -3.75 7.28
C ILE A 11 5.51 -2.90 6.96
N GLY A 12 5.53 -2.19 5.83
CA GLY A 12 4.40 -1.43 5.32
C GLY A 12 3.15 -2.26 5.11
N PHE A 13 3.25 -3.49 4.61
CA PHE A 13 2.10 -4.36 4.42
C PHE A 13 1.40 -4.72 5.74
N ILE A 14 2.17 -4.95 6.81
CA ILE A 14 1.61 -5.26 8.14
C ILE A 14 0.81 -4.06 8.67
N ILE A 15 1.40 -2.87 8.59
CA ILE A 15 0.76 -1.63 9.05
C ILE A 15 -0.45 -1.30 8.17
N ALA A 16 -0.32 -1.44 6.85
CA ALA A 16 -1.41 -1.20 5.91
C ALA A 16 -2.61 -2.12 6.18
N ALA A 17 -2.38 -3.41 6.44
CA ALA A 17 -3.46 -4.36 6.75
C ALA A 17 -4.25 -3.92 7.99
N PHE A 18 -3.55 -3.52 9.07
CA PHE A 18 -4.18 -3.00 10.28
C PHE A 18 -4.98 -1.71 10.01
N VAL A 19 -4.38 -0.74 9.30
CA VAL A 19 -5.04 0.54 9.00
C VAL A 19 -6.27 0.37 8.11
N ILE A 20 -6.20 -0.48 7.09
CA ILE A 20 -7.34 -0.78 6.21
C ILE A 20 -8.48 -1.38 7.02
N GLY A 21 -8.21 -2.40 7.85
CA GLY A 21 -9.22 -3.03 8.70
C GLY A 21 -9.86 -2.05 9.68
N TYR A 22 -9.02 -1.27 10.38
CA TYR A 22 -9.49 -0.26 11.32
C TYR A 22 -10.39 0.79 10.65
N LEU A 23 -10.02 1.29 9.46
CA LEU A 23 -10.83 2.27 8.73
C LEU A 23 -12.15 1.69 8.24
N SER A 24 -12.15 0.44 7.78
CA SER A 24 -13.35 -0.27 7.35
C SER A 24 -14.33 -0.49 8.50
N GLU A 25 -13.85 -0.96 9.66
CA GLU A 25 -14.66 -1.16 10.86
C GLU A 25 -15.23 0.15 11.38
N LYS A 26 -14.38 1.19 11.49
CA LYS A 26 -14.77 2.48 12.05
C LYS A 26 -15.78 3.23 11.19
N SER A 27 -15.68 3.14 9.86
CA SER A 27 -16.61 3.83 8.97
C SER A 27 -17.97 3.12 8.86
N GLY A 28 -17.99 1.79 9.02
CA GLY A 28 -19.15 0.95 8.77
C GLY A 28 -19.58 0.90 7.29
N LYS A 29 -18.86 1.59 6.39
CA LYS A 29 -19.16 1.67 4.96
C LYS A 29 -18.49 0.53 4.21
N ASN A 30 -19.24 -0.10 3.31
CA ASN A 30 -18.73 -1.17 2.45
C ASN A 30 -19.01 -0.92 0.96
N ASP A 31 -19.11 0.34 0.55
CA ASP A 31 -19.22 0.68 -0.87
C ASP A 31 -17.84 0.70 -1.56
N TYR A 32 -17.85 0.63 -2.89
CA TYR A 32 -16.64 0.60 -3.71
C TYR A 32 -15.70 1.78 -3.43
N LEU A 33 -16.22 3.01 -3.30
CA LEU A 33 -15.40 4.20 -3.13
C LEU A 33 -14.74 4.23 -1.76
N SER A 34 -15.48 3.87 -0.72
CA SER A 34 -14.94 3.72 0.64
C SER A 34 -13.82 2.67 0.68
N ASN A 35 -14.03 1.49 0.11
CA ASN A 35 -13.01 0.44 0.08
C ASN A 35 -11.79 0.82 -0.77
N ALA A 36 -11.99 1.47 -1.92
CA ALA A 36 -10.89 1.99 -2.74
C ALA A 36 -10.04 3.01 -1.97
N LEU A 37 -10.68 3.89 -1.19
CA LEU A 37 -9.97 4.85 -0.34
C LEU A 37 -9.16 4.16 0.75
N TYR A 38 -9.72 3.18 1.47
CA TYR A 38 -9.01 2.48 2.54
C TYR A 38 -7.79 1.73 2.00
N ILE A 39 -7.97 0.96 0.93
CA ILE A 39 -6.88 0.25 0.27
C ILE A 39 -5.83 1.22 -0.27
N GLY A 40 -6.26 2.35 -0.85
CA GLY A 40 -5.37 3.41 -1.32
C GLY A 40 -4.50 4.02 -0.20
N ILE A 41 -5.09 4.27 0.98
CA ILE A 41 -4.34 4.71 2.17
C ILE A 41 -3.29 3.67 2.56
N GLY A 42 -3.67 2.38 2.57
CA GLY A 42 -2.73 1.29 2.82
C GLY A 42 -1.58 1.24 1.80
N LEU A 43 -1.86 1.42 0.52
CA LEU A 43 -0.84 1.48 -0.53
C LEU A 43 0.14 2.64 -0.34
N VAL A 44 -0.35 3.81 0.06
CA VAL A 44 0.50 4.95 0.41
C VAL A 44 1.43 4.62 1.58
N ILE A 45 0.93 3.97 2.63
CA ILE A 45 1.76 3.52 3.76
C ILE A 45 2.86 2.58 3.29
N VAL A 46 2.52 1.59 2.45
CA VAL A 46 3.48 0.64 1.90
C VAL A 46 4.58 1.36 1.12
N TYR A 47 4.23 2.28 0.22
CA TYR A 47 5.21 3.02 -0.56
C TYR A 47 6.06 3.97 0.28
N VAL A 48 5.47 4.67 1.25
CA VAL A 48 6.23 5.59 2.12
C VAL A 48 7.32 4.84 2.88
N LEU A 49 6.98 3.72 3.53
CA LEU A 49 7.95 2.94 4.29
C LEU A 49 8.93 2.20 3.38
N GLY A 50 8.45 1.66 2.26
CA GLY A 50 9.26 0.98 1.26
C GLY A 50 10.31 1.89 0.64
N VAL A 51 9.89 3.04 0.12
CA VAL A 51 10.78 4.04 -0.50
C VAL A 51 11.75 4.62 0.52
N ALA A 52 11.31 4.91 1.76
CA ALA A 52 12.19 5.41 2.80
C ALA A 52 13.34 4.44 3.11
N GLN A 53 13.03 3.14 3.29
CA GLN A 53 14.06 2.12 3.51
C GLN A 53 14.91 1.89 2.25
N LEU A 54 14.30 1.85 1.06
CA LEU A 54 15.02 1.67 -0.20
C LEU A 54 16.05 2.79 -0.41
N ALA A 55 15.64 4.05 -0.24
CA ALA A 55 16.52 5.21 -0.36
C ALA A 55 17.71 5.10 0.61
N PHE A 56 17.46 4.73 1.86
CA PHE A 56 18.49 4.59 2.88
C PHE A 56 19.45 3.42 2.62
N VAL A 57 18.93 2.22 2.36
CA VAL A 57 19.73 1.00 2.20
C VAL A 57 20.51 1.00 0.89
N ALA A 58 19.89 1.46 -0.21
CA ALA A 58 20.52 1.50 -1.52
C ALA A 58 21.28 2.81 -1.81
N LYS A 59 21.30 3.76 -0.85
CA LYS A 59 21.95 5.08 -0.97
C LYS A 59 21.50 5.85 -2.22
N LEU A 60 20.21 5.80 -2.50
CA LEU A 60 19.59 6.47 -3.64
C LEU A 60 19.09 7.85 -3.21
N ASP A 61 19.07 8.80 -4.14
CA ASP A 61 18.28 10.00 -3.94
C ASP A 61 16.77 9.67 -3.95
N LEU A 62 15.94 10.63 -3.51
CA LEU A 62 14.50 10.42 -3.38
C LEU A 62 13.84 10.11 -4.74
N LEU A 63 14.26 10.78 -5.81
CA LEU A 63 13.67 10.61 -7.14
C LEU A 63 14.00 9.22 -7.69
N GLN A 64 15.24 8.77 -7.54
CA GLN A 64 15.68 7.42 -7.89
C GLN A 64 14.93 6.36 -7.10
N ALA A 65 14.79 6.54 -5.78
CA ALA A 65 14.08 5.60 -4.92
C ALA A 65 12.59 5.50 -5.29
N ILE A 66 11.93 6.61 -5.62
CA ILE A 66 10.54 6.61 -6.13
C ILE A 66 10.46 5.92 -7.49
N THR A 67 11.38 6.24 -8.40
CA THR A 67 11.38 5.70 -9.77
C THR A 67 11.55 4.18 -9.76
N LEU A 68 12.44 3.66 -8.92
CA LEU A 68 12.69 2.22 -8.81
C LEU A 68 11.67 1.52 -7.90
N GLY A 69 11.20 2.20 -6.87
CA GLY A 69 10.40 1.64 -5.79
C GLY A 69 8.89 1.78 -5.92
N VAL A 70 8.40 2.62 -6.84
CA VAL A 70 6.97 2.90 -7.02
C VAL A 70 6.54 2.74 -8.48
N LEU A 71 7.26 3.39 -9.40
CA LEU A 71 6.86 3.48 -10.81
C LEU A 71 6.59 2.12 -11.49
N PRO A 72 7.41 1.05 -11.31
CA PRO A 72 7.12 -0.23 -11.95
C PRO A 72 5.89 -0.95 -11.38
N PHE A 73 5.44 -0.59 -10.18
CA PHE A 73 4.35 -1.28 -9.48
C PHE A 73 3.01 -0.56 -9.61
N ILE A 74 3.03 0.76 -9.84
CA ILE A 74 1.83 1.61 -9.72
C ILE A 74 0.67 1.17 -10.62
N ILE A 75 0.96 0.75 -11.86
CA ILE A 75 -0.08 0.28 -12.80
C ILE A 75 -0.74 -0.99 -12.26
N GLY A 76 0.08 -1.96 -11.84
CA GLY A 76 -0.41 -3.21 -11.26
C GLY A 76 -1.18 -2.99 -9.96
N ASP A 77 -0.74 -2.04 -9.15
CA ASP A 77 -1.36 -1.75 -7.86
C ASP A 77 -2.67 -0.98 -8.01
N ILE A 78 -2.80 -0.08 -9.00
CA ILE A 78 -4.08 0.53 -9.37
C ILE A 78 -5.10 -0.53 -9.80
N LEU A 79 -4.68 -1.48 -10.64
CA LEU A 79 -5.55 -2.58 -11.09
C LEU A 79 -5.98 -3.47 -9.92
N LYS A 80 -5.03 -3.88 -9.07
CA LYS A 80 -5.33 -4.68 -7.86
C LYS A 80 -6.26 -3.93 -6.91
N LEU A 81 -6.04 -2.63 -6.71
CA LEU A 81 -6.87 -1.78 -5.86
C LEU A 81 -8.30 -1.75 -6.38
N ALA A 82 -8.50 -1.51 -7.68
CA ALA A 82 -9.83 -1.50 -8.29
C ALA A 82 -10.55 -2.85 -8.12
N ILE A 83 -9.84 -3.96 -8.37
CA ILE A 83 -10.38 -5.31 -8.21
C ILE A 83 -10.71 -5.59 -6.74
N ALA A 84 -9.79 -5.30 -5.82
CA ALA A 84 -9.95 -5.55 -4.40
C ALA A 84 -11.09 -4.71 -3.81
N ALA A 85 -11.21 -3.43 -4.19
CA ALA A 85 -12.32 -2.58 -3.78
C ALA A 85 -13.67 -3.11 -4.26
N HIS A 86 -13.73 -3.61 -5.50
CA HIS A 86 -14.93 -4.25 -6.03
C HIS A 86 -15.29 -5.52 -5.24
N ILE A 87 -14.33 -6.42 -5.02
CA ILE A 87 -14.55 -7.66 -4.28
C ILE A 87 -15.01 -7.34 -2.84
N ALA A 88 -14.32 -6.46 -2.13
CA ALA A 88 -14.68 -6.06 -0.77
C ALA A 88 -16.10 -5.45 -0.70
N SER A 89 -16.49 -4.65 -1.69
CA SER A 89 -17.85 -4.09 -1.73
C SER A 89 -18.96 -5.13 -1.93
N ARG A 90 -18.62 -6.31 -2.50
CA ARG A 90 -19.56 -7.41 -2.74
C ARG A 90 -19.63 -8.40 -1.59
N TYR A 91 -18.50 -8.59 -0.89
CA TYR A 91 -18.38 -9.54 0.20
C TYR A 91 -17.98 -8.79 1.46
N ARG A 92 -18.87 -8.74 2.46
CA ARG A 92 -18.46 -8.38 3.82
C ARG A 92 -17.62 -9.54 4.34
N ILE A 93 -16.31 -9.31 4.41
CA ILE A 93 -15.36 -10.15 5.13
C ILE A 93 -15.29 -9.62 6.56
#